data_AF-A0A317DRQ6-F1
#
_entry.id   AF-A0A317DRQ6-F1
#
_cell.length_a   1.000
_cell.length_b   1.000
_cell.length_c   1.000
_cell.angle_alpha   90.00
_cell.angle_beta   90.00
_cell.angle_gamma   90.00
#
_symmetry.space_group_name_H-M   'P 1'
#
loop_
_entity.id
_entity.type
_entity.pdbx_description
1 polymer ?
#
loop_
_entity_poly.entity_id
_entity_poly.type
_entity_poly.pdbx_seq_one_letter_code
_entity_poly.pdbx_strand_id
1 'polypeptide(L)'
;MATTAAGRVRTVTGAAVLAALILVIAFGNPAYTDWAKNHTSNDAWGFFLKQLAWPTWSFSSDDSVRTILANDIKAILLVVLTGVFVSLMVAAGAPRSARLFFSSWGAYVFAAASAGLLAAFVQVDASLRGSFGWAAGGGIYGLFVGWVLAIVVLASRK
;
A
#
# COMPACT_ATOMS: atom_id res chain seq x y z
N MET A 1 40.68 7.88 -17.16
CA MET A 1 39.67 6.94 -16.61
C MET A 1 38.69 7.74 -15.78
N ALA A 2 37.50 8.00 -16.31
CA ALA A 2 36.42 8.63 -15.54
C ALA A 2 35.63 7.51 -14.86
N THR A 3 35.82 7.34 -13.55
CA THR A 3 34.90 6.54 -12.74
C THR A 3 33.59 7.31 -12.67
N THR A 4 32.60 6.88 -13.45
CA THR A 4 31.21 7.23 -13.19
C THR A 4 30.85 6.59 -11.85
N ALA A 5 31.06 7.33 -10.75
CA ALA A 5 30.34 7.08 -9.54
C ALA A 5 28.87 7.28 -9.90
N ALA A 6 28.18 6.17 -10.20
CA ALA A 6 26.73 6.14 -10.28
C ALA A 6 26.22 6.44 -8.86
N GLY A 7 26.24 7.72 -8.48
CA GLY A 7 25.59 8.21 -7.28
C GLY A 7 24.15 7.73 -7.37
N ARG A 8 23.76 6.87 -6.43
CA ARG A 8 22.41 6.32 -6.34
C ARG A 8 21.46 7.50 -6.11
N VAL A 9 20.92 8.06 -7.18
CA VAL A 9 19.87 9.09 -7.11
C VAL A 9 18.65 8.38 -6.52
N ARG A 10 18.40 8.55 -5.23
CA ARG A 10 17.17 8.10 -4.59
C ARG A 10 16.03 8.92 -5.17
N THR A 11 15.24 8.31 -6.04
CA THR A 11 14.04 8.96 -6.58
C THR A 11 12.94 8.93 -5.52
N VAL A 12 12.14 9.99 -5.44
CA VAL A 12 10.96 10.07 -4.56
C VAL A 12 10.03 8.87 -4.79
N THR A 13 9.82 8.50 -6.06
CA THR A 13 9.02 7.34 -6.44
C THR A 13 9.64 6.03 -5.93
N GLY A 14 10.96 5.86 -6.04
CA GLY A 14 11.64 4.68 -5.50
C GLY A 14 11.52 4.56 -3.98
N ALA A 15 11.63 5.67 -3.26
CA ALA A 15 11.40 5.70 -1.81
C ALA A 15 9.96 5.33 -1.44
N ALA A 16 8.97 5.82 -2.20
CA ALA A 16 7.57 5.46 -2.00
C ALA A 16 7.31 3.97 -2.23
N VAL A 17 7.83 3.41 -3.32
CA VAL A 17 7.68 1.98 -3.65
C VAL A 17 8.33 1.11 -2.57
N LEU A 18 9.54 1.46 -2.13
CA LEU A 18 10.21 0.73 -1.04
C LEU A 18 9.44 0.83 0.28
N ALA A 19 8.89 2.00 0.61
CA ALA A 19 8.07 2.17 1.81
C ALA A 19 6.80 1.30 1.75
N ALA A 20 6.10 1.30 0.62
CA ALA A 20 4.92 0.46 0.39
C ALA A 20 5.27 -1.03 0.50
N LEU A 21 6.39 -1.46 -0.11
CA LEU A 21 6.86 -2.84 -0.04
C LEU A 21 7.15 -3.25 1.41
N ILE A 22 7.84 -2.40 2.19
CA ILE A 22 8.12 -2.68 3.60
C ILE A 22 6.82 -2.79 4.40
N LEU A 23 5.85 -1.90 4.18
CA LEU A 23 4.55 -1.96 4.86
C LEU A 23 3.80 -3.25 4.55
N VAL A 24 3.80 -3.68 3.28
CA VAL A 24 3.17 -4.92 2.84
C VAL A 24 3.84 -6.14 3.46
N ILE A 25 5.17 -6.20 3.48
CA ILE A 25 5.90 -7.33 4.07
C ILE A 25 5.71 -7.38 5.59
N ALA A 26 5.80 -6.24 6.27
CA ALA A 26 5.73 -6.18 7.73
C ALA A 26 4.33 -6.48 8.26
N PHE A 27 3.29 -5.91 7.66
CA PHE A 27 1.93 -5.97 8.20
C PHE A 27 0.97 -6.88 7.40
N GLY A 28 1.31 -7.23 6.16
CA GLY A 28 0.54 -8.18 5.37
C GLY A 28 0.81 -9.65 5.70
N ASN A 29 1.87 -9.94 6.46
CA ASN A 29 2.26 -11.30 6.85
C ASN A 29 1.17 -11.99 7.70
N PRO A 30 0.83 -13.26 7.41
CA PRO A 30 -0.08 -14.08 8.20
C PRO A 30 0.11 -13.95 9.72
N ALA A 31 1.37 -13.98 10.20
CA ALA A 31 1.68 -13.89 11.63
C ALA A 31 1.17 -12.58 12.27
N TYR A 32 1.35 -11.44 11.59
CA TYR A 32 0.81 -10.16 12.08
C TYR A 32 -0.71 -10.14 11.98
N THR A 33 -1.27 -10.65 10.88
CA THR A 33 -2.73 -10.63 10.69
C THR A 33 -3.46 -11.48 11.73
N ASP A 34 -2.90 -12.63 12.11
CA ASP A 34 -3.50 -13.50 13.13
C ASP A 34 -3.29 -12.95 14.53
N TRP A 35 -2.12 -12.37 14.81
CA TRP A 35 -1.92 -11.62 16.04
C TRP A 35 -2.93 -10.48 16.19
N ALA A 36 -3.10 -9.67 15.14
CA ALA A 36 -4.01 -8.55 15.14
C ALA A 36 -5.47 -9.00 15.30
N LYS A 37 -5.90 -10.10 14.67
CA LYS A 37 -7.24 -10.66 14.88
C LYS A 37 -7.49 -11.07 16.33
N ASN A 38 -6.51 -11.69 16.97
CA ASN A 38 -6.68 -12.32 18.29
C ASN A 38 -6.38 -11.41 19.49
N HIS A 39 -5.60 -10.34 19.29
CA HIS A 39 -5.11 -9.50 20.40
C HIS A 39 -5.58 -8.03 20.33
N THR A 40 -6.49 -7.68 19.43
CA THR A 40 -6.99 -6.30 19.31
C THR A 40 -8.42 -6.17 19.84
N SER A 41 -8.62 -5.19 20.72
CA SER A 41 -9.92 -4.76 21.24
C SER A 41 -10.76 -4.05 20.17
N ASN A 42 -12.05 -3.85 20.46
CA ASN A 42 -12.96 -3.06 19.60
C ASN A 42 -12.90 -1.55 19.91
N ASP A 43 -11.68 -1.03 20.05
CA ASP A 43 -11.42 0.40 20.26
C ASP A 43 -10.73 1.01 19.04
N ALA A 44 -10.47 2.31 19.09
CA ALA A 44 -9.81 3.04 17.99
C ALA A 44 -8.42 2.49 17.66
N TRP A 45 -7.69 1.99 18.68
CA TRP A 45 -6.37 1.42 18.49
C TRP A 45 -6.44 0.06 17.82
N GLY A 46 -7.35 -0.81 18.24
CA GLY A 46 -7.61 -2.09 17.62
C GLY A 46 -8.11 -1.95 16.18
N PHE A 47 -8.92 -0.93 15.88
CA PHE A 47 -9.26 -0.58 14.50
C PHE A 47 -8.01 -0.25 13.66
N PHE A 48 -7.13 0.61 14.17
CA PHE A 48 -5.90 0.97 13.46
C PHE A 48 -4.97 -0.23 13.24
N LEU A 49 -4.78 -1.07 14.26
CA LEU A 49 -3.97 -2.29 14.16
C LEU A 49 -4.54 -3.29 13.15
N LYS A 50 -5.87 -3.48 13.13
CA LYS A 50 -6.54 -4.29 12.10
C LYS A 50 -6.35 -3.69 10.70
N GLN A 51 -6.35 -2.36 10.60
CA GLN A 51 -6.17 -1.69 9.33
C GLN A 51 -4.78 -1.93 8.74
N LEU A 52 -3.72 -2.00 9.56
CA LEU A 52 -2.38 -2.35 9.11
C LEU A 52 -2.31 -3.72 8.42
N ALA A 53 -3.17 -4.66 8.82
CA ALA A 53 -3.26 -6.00 8.25
C ALA A 53 -4.03 -6.07 6.90
N TRP A 54 -4.57 -4.96 6.39
CA TRP A 54 -5.36 -4.94 5.15
C TRP A 54 -4.65 -5.51 3.91
N PRO A 55 -3.36 -5.20 3.62
CA PRO A 55 -2.63 -5.80 2.50
C PRO A 55 -2.18 -7.23 2.84
N THR A 56 -3.05 -8.03 3.48
CA THR A 56 -2.79 -9.43 3.80
C THR A 56 -2.53 -10.23 2.54
N TRP A 57 -1.47 -11.05 2.60
CA TRP A 57 -1.05 -12.04 1.63
C TRP A 57 -0.87 -13.39 2.34
N SER A 58 -0.97 -14.51 1.61
CA SER A 58 -0.88 -15.85 2.20
C SER A 58 -0.26 -16.82 1.23
N PHE A 59 0.71 -17.61 1.69
CA PHE A 59 1.27 -18.74 0.94
C PHE A 59 0.70 -20.08 1.45
N SER A 60 -0.56 -20.11 1.90
CA SER A 60 -1.19 -21.35 2.34
C SER A 60 -1.51 -22.24 1.14
N SER A 61 -1.21 -23.54 1.22
CA SER A 61 -1.51 -24.51 0.16
C SER A 61 -2.94 -25.05 0.22
N ASP A 62 -3.66 -24.75 1.31
CA ASP A 62 -4.99 -25.32 1.62
C ASP A 62 -6.16 -24.43 1.17
N ASP A 63 -5.90 -23.17 0.81
CA ASP A 63 -6.91 -22.25 0.29
C ASP A 63 -7.09 -22.45 -1.23
N SER A 64 -8.28 -22.16 -1.77
CA SER A 64 -8.49 -22.15 -3.23
C SER A 64 -7.46 -21.23 -3.90
N VAL A 65 -6.70 -21.77 -4.87
CA VAL A 65 -5.62 -21.07 -5.61
C VAL A 65 -6.04 -19.68 -6.08
N ARG A 66 -7.32 -19.51 -6.46
CA ARG A 66 -7.87 -18.23 -6.93
C ARG A 66 -8.06 -17.18 -5.82
N THR A 67 -8.33 -17.58 -4.58
CA THR A 67 -8.45 -16.69 -3.42
C THR A 67 -7.09 -16.24 -2.91
N ILE A 68 -6.11 -17.16 -2.91
CA ILE A 68 -4.70 -16.87 -2.65
C ILE A 68 -4.19 -15.84 -3.66
N LEU A 69 -4.38 -16.12 -4.95
CA LEU A 69 -4.02 -15.21 -6.03
C LEU A 69 -4.66 -13.83 -5.85
N ALA A 70 -5.94 -13.72 -5.49
CA ALA A 70 -6.58 -12.41 -5.34
C ALA A 70 -5.97 -11.57 -4.20
N ASN A 71 -5.65 -12.18 -3.05
CA ASN A 71 -5.01 -11.50 -1.93
C ASN A 71 -3.56 -11.10 -2.24
N ASP A 72 -2.80 -11.98 -2.89
CA ASP A 72 -1.43 -11.71 -3.26
C ASP A 72 -1.36 -10.65 -4.38
N ILE A 73 -2.27 -10.72 -5.36
CA ILE A 73 -2.40 -9.73 -6.44
C ILE A 73 -2.74 -8.35 -5.85
N LYS A 74 -3.63 -8.25 -4.85
CA LYS A 74 -3.93 -7.00 -4.15
C LYS A 74 -2.67 -6.36 -3.56
N ALA A 75 -1.83 -7.14 -2.89
CA ALA A 75 -0.60 -6.66 -2.27
C ALA A 75 0.41 -6.17 -3.32
N ILE A 76 0.58 -6.93 -4.42
CA ILE A 76 1.45 -6.53 -5.54
C ILE A 76 0.91 -5.27 -6.23
N LEU A 77 -0.39 -5.21 -6.50
CA LEU A 77 -1.03 -4.06 -7.12
C LEU A 77 -0.83 -2.80 -6.30
N LEU A 78 -0.96 -2.88 -4.97
CA LEU A 78 -0.74 -1.74 -4.08
C LEU A 78 0.67 -1.16 -4.28
N VAL A 79 1.70 -2.01 -4.31
CA VAL A 79 3.10 -1.58 -4.49
C VAL A 79 3.30 -0.94 -5.87
N VAL A 80 2.82 -1.58 -6.93
CA VAL A 80 2.95 -1.08 -8.31
C VAL A 80 2.20 0.23 -8.50
N LEU A 81 0.93 0.28 -8.09
CA LEU A 81 0.08 1.46 -8.20
C LEU A 81 0.61 2.61 -7.36
N THR A 82 1.25 2.34 -6.21
CA THR A 82 1.94 3.39 -5.45
C THR A 82 3.01 4.08 -6.29
N GLY A 83 3.83 3.32 -7.02
CA GLY A 83 4.81 3.89 -7.94
C GLY A 83 4.17 4.72 -9.06
N VAL A 84 3.06 4.24 -9.61
CA VAL A 84 2.31 4.94 -10.67
C VAL A 84 1.72 6.25 -10.13
N PHE A 85 0.92 6.22 -9.06
CA PHE A 85 0.25 7.42 -8.55
C PHE A 85 1.24 8.45 -7.99
N VAL A 86 2.31 8.00 -7.31
CA VAL A 86 3.34 8.93 -6.81
C VAL A 86 4.11 9.55 -7.98
N SER A 87 4.45 8.79 -9.03
CA SER A 87 5.13 9.37 -10.20
C SER A 87 4.27 10.40 -10.93
N LEU A 88 2.97 10.12 -11.13
CA LEU A 88 2.02 11.06 -11.72
C LEU A 88 1.89 12.35 -10.91
N MET A 89 1.81 12.24 -9.58
CA MET A 89 1.60 13.39 -8.69
C MET A 89 2.87 14.23 -8.50
N VAL A 90 4.06 13.60 -8.48
CA VAL A 90 5.34 14.30 -8.27
C VAL A 90 5.83 14.97 -9.56
N ALA A 91 5.45 14.45 -10.74
CA ALA A 91 5.80 15.06 -12.04
C ALA A 91 5.17 16.45 -12.26
N ALA A 92 4.13 16.82 -11.51
CA ALA A 92 3.39 18.08 -11.65
C ALA A 92 4.11 19.34 -11.08
N GLY A 93 5.44 19.30 -10.90
CA GLY A 93 6.30 20.43 -10.50
C GLY A 93 6.69 20.44 -9.02
N ALA A 94 7.87 21.00 -8.69
CA ALA A 94 8.57 20.94 -7.40
C ALA A 94 7.67 21.34 -6.20
N PRO A 95 7.08 20.35 -5.50
CA PRO A 95 6.16 20.64 -4.40
C PRO A 95 6.91 21.20 -3.20
N ARG A 96 6.40 22.26 -2.54
CA ARG A 96 6.76 22.59 -1.15
C ARG A 96 6.57 21.37 -0.24
N SER A 97 7.26 21.30 0.89
CA SER A 97 7.24 20.15 1.82
C SER A 97 5.82 19.66 2.16
N ALA A 98 4.90 20.58 2.48
CA ALA A 98 3.51 20.23 2.76
C ALA A 98 2.78 19.66 1.52
N ARG A 99 2.97 20.26 0.34
CA ARG A 99 2.35 19.79 -0.91
C ARG A 99 2.87 18.41 -1.29
N LEU A 100 4.15 18.11 -1.07
CA LEU A 100 4.70 16.77 -1.26
C LEU A 100 4.06 15.74 -0.33
N PHE A 101 3.97 16.09 0.95
CA PHE A 101 3.39 15.21 1.95
C PHE A 101 1.96 14.83 1.58
N PHE A 102 1.09 15.82 1.37
CA PHE A 102 -0.32 15.58 1.04
C PHE A 102 -0.51 14.93 -0.34
N SER A 103 0.31 15.27 -1.35
CA SER A 103 0.22 14.60 -2.66
C SER A 103 0.67 13.15 -2.62
N SER A 104 1.72 12.82 -1.87
CA SER A 104 2.20 11.44 -1.72
C SER A 104 1.25 10.61 -0.87
N TRP A 105 0.69 11.22 0.19
CA TRP A 105 -0.33 10.59 1.00
C TRP A 105 -1.60 10.30 0.18
N GLY A 106 -2.11 11.30 -0.53
CA GLY A 106 -3.27 11.14 -1.42
C GLY A 106 -3.02 10.12 -2.53
N ALA A 107 -1.83 10.13 -3.13
CA ALA A 107 -1.41 9.13 -4.11
C ALA A 107 -1.49 7.70 -3.55
N TYR A 108 -1.08 7.49 -2.30
CA TYR A 108 -1.16 6.19 -1.65
C TYR A 108 -2.60 5.77 -1.33
N VAL A 109 -3.46 6.71 -0.91
CA VAL A 109 -4.91 6.47 -0.72
C VAL A 109 -5.54 5.96 -2.00
N PHE A 110 -5.29 6.65 -3.13
CA PHE A 110 -5.80 6.22 -4.43
C PHE A 110 -5.18 4.90 -4.89
N ALA A 111 -3.88 4.70 -4.71
CA ALA A 111 -3.22 3.44 -5.03
C ALA A 111 -3.86 2.26 -4.29
N ALA A 112 -4.13 2.40 -3.01
CA ALA A 112 -4.76 1.35 -2.20
C ALA A 112 -6.22 1.11 -2.56
N ALA A 113 -7.00 2.17 -2.80
CA ALA A 113 -8.38 2.03 -3.27
C ALA A 113 -8.46 1.32 -4.64
N SER A 114 -7.61 1.73 -5.58
CA SER A 114 -7.51 1.09 -6.90
C SER A 114 -7.01 -0.35 -6.81
N ALA A 115 -6.05 -0.64 -5.93
CA ALA A 115 -5.58 -2.00 -5.68
C ALA A 115 -6.69 -2.91 -5.17
N GLY A 116 -7.48 -2.43 -4.20
CA GLY A 116 -8.65 -3.14 -3.69
C GLY A 116 -9.70 -3.37 -4.77
N LEU A 117 -10.03 -2.33 -5.55
CA LEU A 117 -11.01 -2.41 -6.63
C LEU A 117 -10.62 -3.45 -7.69
N LEU A 118 -9.38 -3.39 -8.17
CA LEU A 118 -8.89 -4.27 -9.23
C LEU A 118 -8.71 -5.71 -8.74
N ALA A 119 -8.24 -5.91 -7.51
CA ALA A 119 -8.12 -7.25 -6.93
C ALA A 119 -9.48 -7.93 -6.70
N ALA A 120 -10.53 -7.15 -6.45
CA ALA A 120 -11.88 -7.69 -6.29
C ALA A 120 -12.42 -8.36 -7.56
N PHE A 121 -12.04 -7.88 -8.75
CA PHE A 121 -12.43 -8.52 -10.02
C PHE A 121 -11.75 -9.87 -10.27
N VAL A 122 -10.69 -10.19 -9.53
CA VAL A 122 -9.98 -11.48 -9.64
C VAL A 122 -10.64 -12.57 -8.79
N GLN A 123 -11.46 -12.20 -7.82
CA GLN A 123 -12.12 -13.13 -6.90
C GLN A 123 -13.19 -14.00 -7.58
N VAL A 124 -13.45 -15.15 -6.96
CA VAL A 124 -14.43 -16.15 -7.42
C VAL A 124 -15.85 -15.55 -7.46
N ASP A 125 -16.22 -14.77 -6.44
CA ASP A 125 -17.55 -14.16 -6.28
C ASP A 125 -17.52 -12.64 -6.53
N ALA A 126 -16.98 -12.24 -7.68
CA ALA A 126 -16.88 -10.83 -8.05
C ALA A 126 -18.27 -10.19 -8.24
N SER A 127 -18.71 -9.41 -7.25
CA SER A 127 -19.90 -8.56 -7.33
C SER A 127 -19.50 -7.09 -7.29
N LEU A 128 -20.25 -6.21 -7.97
CA LEU A 128 -19.97 -4.77 -7.97
C LEU A 128 -19.96 -4.18 -6.55
N ARG A 129 -20.89 -4.61 -5.70
CA ARG A 129 -20.93 -4.21 -4.28
C ARG A 129 -19.70 -4.68 -3.52
N GLY A 130 -19.26 -5.92 -3.77
CA GLY A 130 -18.02 -6.45 -3.21
C GLY A 130 -16.82 -5.62 -3.63
N SER A 131 -16.69 -5.31 -4.92
CA SER A 131 -15.58 -4.51 -5.44
C SER A 131 -15.49 -3.11 -4.82
N PHE A 132 -16.64 -2.44 -4.60
CA PHE A 132 -16.64 -1.17 -3.86
C PHE A 132 -16.28 -1.33 -2.38
N GLY A 133 -16.67 -2.44 -1.74
CA GLY A 133 -16.22 -2.75 -0.37
C GLY A 133 -14.71 -2.93 -0.27
N TRP A 134 -14.10 -3.63 -1.22
CA TRP A 134 -12.65 -3.81 -1.30
C TRP A 134 -11.92 -2.50 -1.60
N ALA A 135 -12.46 -1.69 -2.51
CA ALA A 135 -11.93 -0.36 -2.79
C ALA A 135 -12.01 0.56 -1.57
N ALA A 136 -13.13 0.53 -0.84
CA ALA A 136 -13.31 1.29 0.40
C ALA A 136 -12.32 0.85 1.47
N GLY A 137 -12.14 -0.46 1.67
CA GLY A 137 -11.14 -1.00 2.59
C GLY A 137 -9.72 -0.53 2.26
N GLY A 138 -9.37 -0.51 0.96
CA GLY A 138 -8.10 0.02 0.48
C GLY A 138 -7.96 1.53 0.69
N GLY A 139 -9.01 2.31 0.44
CA GLY A 139 -9.02 3.74 0.71
C GLY A 139 -8.84 4.06 2.19
N ILE A 140 -9.54 3.34 3.08
CA ILE A 140 -9.39 3.47 4.54
C ILE A 140 -7.96 3.09 4.94
N TYR A 141 -7.41 1.99 4.41
CA TYR A 141 -6.01 1.62 4.63
C TYR A 141 -5.05 2.75 4.26
N GLY A 142 -5.15 3.27 3.03
CA GLY A 142 -4.27 4.33 2.56
C GLY A 142 -4.44 5.63 3.35
N LEU A 143 -5.65 5.92 3.85
CA LEU A 143 -5.89 7.09 4.70
C LEU A 143 -5.15 6.96 6.03
N PHE A 144 -5.31 5.84 6.73
CA PHE A 144 -4.73 5.65 8.06
C PHE A 144 -3.25 5.29 8.04
N VAL A 145 -2.72 4.70 6.97
CA VAL A 145 -1.34 4.22 6.90
C VAL A 145 -0.47 5.05 5.96
N GLY A 146 -1.06 5.73 4.97
CA GLY A 146 -0.31 6.43 3.92
C GLY A 146 0.53 7.62 4.38
N TRP A 147 0.28 8.16 5.57
CA TRP A 147 1.13 9.19 6.15
C TRP A 147 2.55 8.67 6.45
N VAL A 148 2.72 7.37 6.75
CA VAL A 148 4.03 6.74 6.96
C VAL A 148 4.86 6.83 5.69
N LEU A 149 4.26 6.48 4.55
CA LEU A 149 4.89 6.62 3.25
C LEU A 149 5.22 8.07 2.94
N ALA A 150 4.30 9.00 3.21
CA ALA A 150 4.52 10.43 2.95
C ALA A 150 5.70 11.00 3.75
N ILE A 151 5.93 10.54 4.99
CA ILE A 151 7.12 10.89 5.79
C ILE A 151 8.39 10.34 5.14
N VAL A 152 8.39 9.08 4.69
CA VAL A 152 9.56 8.48 4.02
C VAL A 152 9.89 9.24 2.73
N VAL A 153 8.88 9.57 1.94
CA VAL A 153 9.03 10.40 0.74
C VAL A 153 9.61 11.77 1.07
N LEU A 154 9.09 12.43 2.11
CA LEU A 154 9.61 13.73 2.54
C LEU A 154 11.07 13.65 3.00
N ALA A 155 11.43 12.61 3.75
CA ALA A 155 12.80 12.36 4.19
C ALA A 155 13.75 12.07 3.02
N SER A 156 13.28 11.40 1.97
CA SER A 156 14.09 11.03 0.80
C SER A 156 14.51 12.19 -0.10
N ARG A 157 13.95 13.39 0.11
CA ARG A 157 14.36 14.62 -0.60
C ARG A 157 15.63 15.25 -0.05
N LYS A 158 16.04 14.91 1.17
CA LYS A 158 17.26 15.41 1.82
C LYS A 158 18.45 14.56 1.43
#